data_AF-A0A0R3AUE6-F1
#
_entry.id   AF-A0A0R3AUE6-F1
#
_cell.length_a   1.000
_cell.length_b   1.000
_cell.length_c   1.000
_cell.angle_alpha   90.00
_cell.angle_beta   90.00
_cell.angle_gamma   90.00
#
_symmetry.space_group_name_H-M   'P 1'
#
loop_
_entity.id
_entity.type
_entity.pdbx_description
1 polymer ?
#
loop_
_entity_poly.entity_id
_entity_poly.type
_entity_poly.pdbx_seq_one_letter_code
_entity_poly.pdbx_strand_id
1 'polypeptide(L)'
;MTTALQQPSLSSQCMAEFLGTALLIFFGTGCVAALKVAGASFGLWEISIIWGVGVSMAIYLSAGISGAHLNPAVSIALCLFADFEKRKLPFYILAQVAGAFCSAALVYTLYSNLFFDYEQTHQMVRGSQASLELASVFSTYPHALLSTAQAFLVEMVITAILMGVIMALTDDNNGLPRGPLAPLLIGLLIAVIGSAMGPLTGFAMNPARDFGPKLMTFFAGWGEMAFTGGRDIPYFLVPIFAPIVGACLGAAAYRGLIARHLPSATPAIAETPDTAVDGKTRIS
;
A
#
# COMPACT_ATOMS: atom_id res chain seq x y z
N MET A 1 -18.83 32.82 -0.62
CA MET A 1 -17.57 32.79 -1.39
C MET A 1 -17.20 31.34 -1.64
N THR A 2 -17.40 30.86 -2.86
CA THR A 2 -16.96 29.53 -3.29
C THR A 2 -15.49 29.62 -3.64
N THR A 3 -14.62 29.35 -2.68
CA THR A 3 -13.18 29.22 -2.92
C THR A 3 -12.98 28.01 -3.83
N ALA A 4 -12.70 28.24 -5.12
CA ALA A 4 -12.29 27.17 -6.01
C ALA A 4 -10.95 26.64 -5.51
N LEU A 5 -10.94 25.43 -4.92
CA LEU A 5 -9.70 24.79 -4.50
C LEU A 5 -8.89 24.46 -5.76
N GLN A 6 -7.73 25.10 -5.90
CA GLN A 6 -6.80 24.81 -6.99
C GLN A 6 -6.31 23.37 -6.85
N GLN A 7 -6.42 22.58 -7.92
CA GLN A 7 -5.90 21.21 -7.88
C GLN A 7 -4.38 21.22 -7.68
N PRO A 8 -3.82 20.35 -6.83
CA PRO A 8 -2.38 20.24 -6.63
C PRO A 8 -1.65 19.96 -7.94
N SER A 9 -0.47 20.54 -8.14
CA SER A 9 0.38 20.22 -9.29
C SER A 9 0.88 18.77 -9.25
N LEU A 10 1.30 18.24 -10.39
CA LEU A 10 1.91 16.90 -10.45
C LEU A 10 3.14 16.79 -9.55
N SER A 11 3.96 17.84 -9.44
CA SER A 11 5.13 17.85 -8.55
C SER A 11 4.73 17.72 -7.08
N SER A 12 3.67 18.43 -6.64
CA SER A 12 3.14 18.30 -5.28
C SER A 12 2.56 16.92 -5.02
N GLN A 13 1.86 16.33 -5.99
CA GLN A 13 1.36 14.96 -5.92
C GLN A 13 2.51 13.95 -5.77
N CYS A 14 3.58 14.08 -6.57
CA CYS A 14 4.76 13.22 -6.47
C CYS A 14 5.48 13.39 -5.13
N MET A 15 5.57 14.61 -4.59
CA MET A 15 6.14 14.84 -3.25
C MET A 15 5.31 14.15 -2.16
N ALA A 16 3.97 14.22 -2.25
CA ALA A 16 3.09 13.56 -1.31
C ALA A 16 3.20 12.02 -1.39
N GLU A 17 3.32 11.45 -2.60
CA GLU A 17 3.58 10.02 -2.80
C GLU A 17 4.94 9.59 -2.25
N PHE A 18 5.99 10.39 -2.50
CA PHE A 18 7.32 10.17 -1.95
C PHE A 18 7.29 10.13 -0.41
N LEU A 19 6.71 11.17 0.22
CA LEU A 19 6.66 11.28 1.68
C LEU A 19 5.74 10.23 2.31
N GLY A 20 4.60 9.92 1.70
CA GLY A 20 3.70 8.89 2.19
C GLY A 20 4.33 7.50 2.12
N THR A 21 4.95 7.14 0.99
CA THR A 21 5.64 5.84 0.88
C THR A 21 6.90 5.79 1.75
N ALA A 22 7.61 6.91 1.93
CA ALA A 22 8.70 6.97 2.89
C ALA A 22 8.20 6.74 4.34
N LEU A 23 7.08 7.34 4.73
CA LEU A 23 6.54 7.22 6.08
C LEU A 23 6.10 5.78 6.41
N LEU A 24 5.40 5.11 5.50
CA LEU A 24 4.99 3.71 5.75
C LEU A 24 6.21 2.78 5.86
N ILE A 25 7.26 3.01 5.06
CA ILE A 25 8.51 2.25 5.16
C ILE A 25 9.25 2.55 6.46
N PHE A 26 9.25 3.80 6.91
CA PHE A 26 9.94 4.22 8.11
C PHE A 26 9.42 3.45 9.33
N PHE A 27 8.09 3.42 9.51
CA PHE A 27 7.48 2.68 10.62
C PHE A 27 7.59 1.17 10.45
N GLY A 28 7.31 0.66 9.25
CA GLY A 28 7.31 -0.76 8.98
C GLY A 28 8.69 -1.40 9.11
N THR A 29 9.70 -0.85 8.44
CA THR A 29 11.07 -1.37 8.54
C THR A 29 11.69 -1.04 9.90
N GLY A 30 11.31 0.08 10.53
CA GLY A 30 11.76 0.45 11.87
C GLY A 30 11.35 -0.55 12.95
N CYS A 31 10.10 -1.04 12.94
CA CYS A 31 9.68 -2.03 13.94
C CYS A 31 10.31 -3.41 13.71
N VAL A 32 10.55 -3.80 12.45
CA VAL A 32 11.25 -5.05 12.13
C VAL A 32 12.74 -4.95 12.47
N ALA A 33 13.37 -3.77 12.30
CA ALA A 33 14.74 -3.52 12.77
C ALA A 33 14.81 -3.62 14.30
N ALA A 34 13.84 -3.01 15.01
CA ALA A 34 13.76 -3.11 16.46
C ALA A 34 13.63 -4.57 16.94
N LEU A 35 12.80 -5.37 16.27
CA LEU A 35 12.66 -6.81 16.54
C LEU A 35 13.98 -7.56 16.34
N LYS A 36 14.65 -7.34 15.20
CA LYS A 36 15.78 -8.16 14.76
C LYS A 36 17.10 -7.80 15.42
N VAL A 37 17.40 -6.51 15.52
CA VAL A 37 18.75 -6.05 15.93
C VAL A 37 18.76 -5.23 17.22
N ALA A 38 17.60 -4.84 17.76
CA ALA A 38 17.52 -4.05 19.02
C ALA A 38 16.95 -4.83 20.21
N GLY A 39 16.60 -6.12 20.03
CA GLY A 39 16.09 -6.97 21.12
C GLY A 39 14.65 -6.66 21.55
N ALA A 40 13.87 -5.94 20.74
CA ALA A 40 12.46 -5.72 21.04
C ALA A 40 11.66 -7.02 20.88
N SER A 41 10.64 -7.21 21.72
CA SER A 41 9.75 -8.37 21.65
C SER A 41 8.44 -7.98 20.96
N PHE A 42 8.27 -8.43 19.72
CA PHE A 42 7.02 -8.26 18.97
C PHE A 42 6.52 -9.61 18.46
N GLY A 43 5.23 -9.89 18.65
CA GLY A 43 4.55 -10.97 17.96
C GLY A 43 4.11 -10.55 16.56
N LEU A 44 3.48 -11.50 15.86
CA LEU A 44 3.03 -11.29 14.48
C LEU A 44 1.96 -10.20 14.38
N TRP A 45 1.04 -10.13 15.35
CA TRP A 45 0.02 -9.08 15.42
C TRP A 45 0.67 -7.70 15.63
N GLU A 46 1.63 -7.59 16.55
CA GLU A 46 2.30 -6.33 16.88
C GLU A 46 3.05 -5.76 15.67
N ILE A 47 3.78 -6.60 14.93
CA ILE A 47 4.41 -6.16 13.68
C ILE A 47 3.36 -5.71 12.67
N SER A 48 2.32 -6.52 12.46
CA SER A 48 1.32 -6.25 11.42
C SER A 48 0.50 -4.98 11.72
N ILE A 49 0.14 -4.73 12.97
CA ILE A 49 -0.59 -3.51 13.36
C ILE A 49 0.28 -2.25 13.25
N ILE A 50 1.58 -2.34 13.55
CA ILE A 50 2.50 -1.20 13.34
C ILE A 50 2.61 -0.87 11.84
N TRP A 51 2.73 -1.88 10.97
CA TRP A 51 2.69 -1.68 9.52
C TRP A 51 1.36 -1.05 9.08
N GLY A 52 0.23 -1.60 9.53
CA GLY A 52 -1.10 -1.12 9.20
C GLY A 52 -1.34 0.33 9.61
N VAL A 53 -1.11 0.66 10.88
CA VAL A 53 -1.27 2.03 11.39
C VAL A 53 -0.26 2.99 10.75
N GLY A 54 0.96 2.54 10.45
CA GLY A 54 1.94 3.32 9.69
C GLY A 54 1.42 3.72 8.31
N VAL A 55 0.73 2.80 7.61
CA VAL A 55 0.05 3.12 6.34
C VAL A 55 -1.12 4.08 6.55
N SER A 56 -1.93 3.92 7.61
CA SER A 56 -2.99 4.88 7.92
C SER A 56 -2.45 6.31 8.07
N MET A 57 -1.35 6.47 8.79
CA MET A 57 -0.71 7.78 8.98
C MET A 57 -0.18 8.34 7.66
N ALA A 58 0.40 7.50 6.80
CA ALA A 58 0.85 7.89 5.47
C ALA A 58 -0.30 8.35 4.58
N ILE A 59 -1.46 7.68 4.64
CA ILE A 59 -2.66 8.08 3.93
C ILE A 59 -3.18 9.42 4.46
N TYR A 60 -3.33 9.59 5.78
CA TYR A 60 -3.75 10.88 6.35
C TYR A 60 -2.84 12.04 5.95
N LEU A 61 -1.53 11.79 5.87
CA LEU A 61 -0.54 12.80 5.49
C LEU A 61 -0.67 13.24 4.03
N SER A 62 -0.99 12.32 3.12
CA SER A 62 -0.82 12.54 1.67
C SER A 62 -2.13 12.59 0.88
N ALA A 63 -3.24 12.10 1.43
CA ALA A 63 -4.51 11.92 0.71
C ALA A 63 -5.05 13.24 0.13
N GLY A 64 -4.94 14.34 0.87
CA GLY A 64 -5.40 15.66 0.43
C GLY A 64 -4.63 16.25 -0.76
N ILE A 65 -3.50 15.65 -1.16
CA ILE A 65 -2.67 16.12 -2.27
C ILE A 65 -2.67 15.11 -3.42
N SER A 66 -2.23 13.87 -3.18
CA SER A 66 -2.04 12.86 -4.24
C SER A 66 -3.18 11.86 -4.38
N GLY A 67 -4.10 11.80 -3.40
CA GLY A 67 -5.02 10.68 -3.23
C GLY A 67 -4.40 9.49 -2.47
N ALA A 68 -3.14 9.60 -2.01
CA ALA A 68 -2.43 8.59 -1.22
C ALA A 68 -2.46 7.19 -1.84
N HIS A 69 -1.93 7.04 -3.06
CA HIS A 69 -1.82 5.72 -3.67
C HIS A 69 -0.78 4.87 -2.94
N LEU A 70 0.40 5.46 -2.74
CA LEU A 70 1.55 4.94 -1.99
C LEU A 70 2.04 3.54 -2.42
N ASN A 71 1.54 3.05 -3.55
CA ASN A 71 1.66 1.68 -4.03
C ASN A 71 1.50 1.64 -5.56
N PRO A 72 2.50 1.13 -6.31
CA PRO A 72 2.41 0.97 -7.75
C PRO A 72 1.24 0.10 -8.20
N ALA A 73 0.94 -0.98 -7.47
CA ALA A 73 -0.17 -1.88 -7.81
C ALA A 73 -1.54 -1.18 -7.68
N VAL A 74 -1.72 -0.38 -6.63
CA VAL A 74 -2.92 0.46 -6.45
C VAL A 74 -3.00 1.52 -7.54
N SER A 75 -1.89 2.20 -7.85
CA SER A 75 -1.85 3.22 -8.90
C SER A 75 -2.24 2.67 -10.27
N ILE A 76 -1.75 1.49 -10.62
CA ILE A 76 -2.11 0.79 -11.86
C ILE A 76 -3.58 0.38 -11.84
N ALA A 77 -4.08 -0.20 -10.74
CA ALA A 77 -5.48 -0.59 -10.63
C ALA A 77 -6.43 0.62 -10.75
N LEU A 78 -6.16 1.73 -10.06
CA LEU A 78 -6.95 2.96 -10.17
C LEU A 78 -6.86 3.57 -11.57
N CYS A 79 -5.72 3.43 -12.25
CA CYS A 79 -5.56 3.86 -13.64
C CYS A 79 -6.48 3.11 -14.62
N LEU A 80 -6.75 1.83 -14.34
CA LEU A 80 -7.58 0.96 -15.18
C LEU A 80 -9.06 0.98 -14.78
N PHE A 81 -9.33 1.18 -13.48
CA PHE A 81 -10.65 0.95 -12.89
C PHE A 81 -11.15 2.12 -12.04
N ALA A 82 -10.55 3.31 -12.08
CA ALA A 82 -11.04 4.46 -11.30
C ALA A 82 -10.64 5.81 -11.92
N ASP A 83 -10.50 5.86 -13.25
CA ASP A 83 -10.23 7.07 -14.03
C ASP A 83 -8.99 7.87 -13.57
N PHE A 84 -8.02 7.22 -12.93
CA PHE A 84 -6.75 7.85 -12.62
C PHE A 84 -5.95 8.12 -13.89
N GLU A 85 -5.41 9.34 -14.00
CA GLU A 85 -4.79 9.83 -15.21
C GLU A 85 -3.49 9.08 -15.55
N LYS A 86 -3.51 8.30 -16.65
CA LYS A 86 -2.40 7.49 -17.17
C LYS A 86 -1.06 8.22 -17.25
N ARG A 87 -1.06 9.53 -17.57
CA ARG A 87 0.15 10.35 -17.69
C ARG A 87 0.88 10.54 -16.35
N LYS A 88 0.18 10.45 -15.22
CA LYS A 88 0.75 10.59 -13.87
C LYS A 88 1.41 9.32 -13.36
N LEU A 89 0.99 8.17 -13.87
CA LEU A 89 1.38 6.84 -13.40
C LEU A 89 2.91 6.64 -13.27
N PRO A 90 3.75 6.89 -14.29
CA PRO A 90 5.20 6.67 -14.16
C PRO A 90 5.83 7.57 -13.10
N PHE A 91 5.34 8.79 -12.92
CA PHE A 91 5.84 9.73 -11.93
C PHE A 91 5.46 9.32 -10.50
N TYR A 92 4.24 8.82 -10.31
CA TYR A 92 3.80 8.24 -9.04
C TYR A 92 4.65 7.03 -8.65
N ILE A 93 4.84 6.09 -9.59
CA ILE A 93 5.65 4.88 -9.33
C ILE A 93 7.09 5.25 -8.97
N LEU A 94 7.71 6.18 -9.70
CA LEU A 94 9.06 6.64 -9.41
C LEU A 94 9.15 7.31 -8.04
N ALA A 95 8.20 8.18 -7.69
CA ALA A 95 8.15 8.85 -6.39
C ALA A 95 7.98 7.85 -5.23
N GLN A 96 7.09 6.86 -5.39
CA GLN A 96 6.86 5.81 -4.39
C GLN A 96 8.14 4.97 -4.18
N VAL A 97 8.77 4.51 -5.26
CA VAL A 97 10.00 3.70 -5.18
C VAL A 97 11.15 4.51 -4.55
N ALA A 98 11.31 5.77 -4.94
CA ALA A 98 12.32 6.66 -4.36
C ALA A 98 12.08 6.90 -2.87
N GLY A 99 10.83 7.16 -2.46
CA GLY A 99 10.46 7.33 -1.05
C GLY A 99 10.75 6.09 -0.23
N ALA A 100 10.40 4.91 -0.76
CA ALA A 100 10.69 3.63 -0.11
C ALA A 100 12.19 3.38 0.04
N PHE A 101 12.98 3.63 -1.01
CA PHE A 101 14.43 3.51 -0.99
C PHE A 101 15.07 4.45 0.06
N CYS A 102 14.74 5.74 0.03
CA CYS A 102 15.31 6.73 0.93
C CYS A 102 14.97 6.45 2.39
N SER A 103 13.74 6.02 2.65
CA SER A 103 13.31 5.68 4.01
C SER A 103 13.99 4.41 4.54
N ALA A 104 14.14 3.37 3.71
CA ALA A 104 14.91 2.19 4.09
C ALA A 104 16.37 2.54 4.40
N ALA A 105 17.00 3.43 3.61
CA ALA A 105 18.36 3.91 3.84
C ALA A 105 18.46 4.71 5.16
N LEU A 106 17.45 5.53 5.45
CA LEU A 106 17.36 6.25 6.72
C LEU A 106 17.26 5.29 7.91
N VAL A 107 16.36 4.31 7.86
CA VAL A 107 16.22 3.31 8.93
C VAL A 107 17.49 2.48 9.10
N TYR A 108 18.12 2.03 8.01
CA TYR A 108 19.41 1.35 8.08
C TYR A 108 20.48 2.22 8.76
N THR A 109 20.54 3.52 8.43
CA THR A 109 21.49 4.45 9.04
C THR A 109 21.23 4.63 10.54
N LEU A 110 19.96 4.76 10.95
CA LEU A 110 19.60 4.91 12.36
C LEU A 110 19.93 3.66 13.20
N TYR A 111 19.90 2.47 12.59
CA TYR A 111 20.17 1.19 13.24
C TYR A 111 21.57 0.63 12.91
N SER A 112 22.44 1.36 12.21
CA SER A 112 23.63 0.78 11.55
C SER A 112 24.56 0.04 12.51
N ASN A 113 24.81 0.62 13.68
CA ASN A 113 25.68 0.01 14.69
C ASN A 113 25.11 -1.31 15.23
N LEU A 114 23.78 -1.39 15.37
CA LEU A 114 23.11 -2.61 15.83
C LEU A 114 23.18 -3.71 14.77
N PHE A 115 23.10 -3.37 13.49
CA PHE A 115 23.33 -4.35 12.42
C PHE A 115 24.76 -4.91 12.46
N PHE A 116 25.78 -4.05 12.56
CA PHE A 116 27.17 -4.50 12.61
C PHE A 116 27.47 -5.34 13.85
N ASP A 117 26.97 -4.94 15.03
CA ASP A 117 27.12 -5.70 16.26
C ASP A 117 26.44 -7.07 16.19
N TYR A 118 25.22 -7.11 15.64
CA TYR A 118 24.49 -8.36 15.43
C TYR A 118 25.25 -9.31 14.50
N GLU A 119 25.76 -8.79 13.38
CA GLU A 119 26.53 -9.58 12.41
C GLU A 119 27.80 -10.15 13.03
N GLN A 120 28.53 -9.34 13.80
CA GLN A 120 29.73 -9.78 14.49
C GLN A 120 29.43 -10.86 15.55
N THR A 121 28.39 -10.63 16.36
CA THR A 121 27.99 -11.54 17.45
C THR A 121 27.53 -12.90 16.92
N HIS A 122 26.81 -12.92 15.78
CA HIS A 122 26.28 -14.15 15.18
C HIS A 122 27.19 -14.73 14.09
N GLN A 123 28.40 -14.19 13.91
CA GLN A 123 29.35 -14.61 12.87
C GLN A 123 28.72 -14.61 11.47
N MET A 124 27.84 -13.65 11.20
CA MET A 124 27.06 -13.56 9.98
C MET A 124 27.81 -12.74 8.93
N VAL A 125 28.03 -13.33 7.76
CA VAL A 125 28.63 -12.63 6.61
C VAL A 125 27.51 -11.99 5.80
N ARG A 126 27.50 -10.65 5.72
CA ARG A 126 26.56 -9.91 4.88
C ARG A 126 26.68 -10.34 3.41
N GLY A 127 25.54 -10.59 2.76
CA GLY A 127 25.48 -11.13 1.39
C GLY A 127 25.57 -12.66 1.31
N SER A 128 25.59 -13.38 2.43
CA SER A 128 25.40 -14.83 2.47
C SER A 128 23.93 -15.23 2.59
N GLN A 129 23.62 -16.53 2.43
CA GLN A 129 22.28 -17.08 2.67
C GLN A 129 21.76 -16.76 4.08
N ALA A 130 22.61 -16.89 5.11
CA ALA A 130 22.24 -16.59 6.49
C ALA A 130 21.87 -15.11 6.68
N SER A 131 22.51 -14.21 5.94
CA SER A 131 22.24 -12.77 6.01
C SER A 131 20.88 -12.33 5.47
N LEU A 132 20.12 -13.23 4.82
CA LEU A 132 18.72 -12.99 4.46
C LEU A 132 17.86 -12.67 5.67
N GLU A 133 18.24 -13.17 6.85
CA GLU A 133 17.57 -12.83 8.10
C GLU A 133 17.57 -11.32 8.35
N LEU A 134 18.70 -10.64 8.14
CA LEU A 134 18.81 -9.20 8.31
C LEU A 134 18.33 -8.43 7.08
N ALA A 135 18.50 -8.99 5.88
CA ALA A 135 17.92 -8.41 4.66
C ALA A 135 16.38 -8.31 4.75
N SER A 136 15.74 -9.25 5.46
CA SER A 136 14.29 -9.30 5.64
C SER A 136 13.75 -8.17 6.53
N VAL A 137 14.60 -7.33 7.10
CA VAL A 137 14.17 -6.10 7.79
C VAL A 137 13.56 -5.11 6.80
N PHE A 138 14.15 -5.02 5.61
CA PHE A 138 13.84 -3.97 4.64
C PHE A 138 12.78 -4.41 3.63
N SER A 139 12.81 -5.67 3.23
CA SER A 139 11.95 -6.21 2.19
C SER A 139 11.56 -7.66 2.48
N THR A 140 10.71 -8.21 1.64
CA THR A 140 10.09 -9.52 1.87
C THR A 140 10.84 -10.66 1.20
N TYR A 141 10.76 -11.84 1.80
CA TYR A 141 11.29 -13.10 1.27
C TYR A 141 10.29 -14.22 1.55
N PRO A 142 10.21 -15.27 0.70
CA PRO A 142 9.23 -16.32 0.87
C PRO A 142 9.69 -17.27 1.96
N HIS A 143 8.72 -17.80 2.71
CA HIS A 143 8.94 -18.89 3.64
C HIS A 143 9.70 -20.05 2.96
N ALA A 144 10.64 -20.67 3.67
CA ALA A 144 11.58 -21.64 3.11
C ALA A 144 10.90 -22.78 2.34
N LEU A 145 9.74 -23.24 2.82
CA LEU A 145 8.97 -24.35 2.24
C LEU A 145 8.08 -23.96 1.03
N LEU A 146 7.96 -22.68 0.70
CA LEU A 146 7.16 -22.24 -0.43
C LEU A 146 7.99 -22.23 -1.72
N SER A 147 7.39 -22.72 -2.79
CA SER A 147 7.86 -22.47 -4.15
C SER A 147 7.59 -21.02 -4.59
N THR A 148 8.30 -20.55 -5.61
CA THR A 148 8.08 -19.22 -6.20
C THR A 148 6.64 -19.05 -6.72
N ALA A 149 6.05 -20.10 -7.29
CA ALA A 149 4.67 -20.07 -7.76
C ALA A 149 3.65 -19.95 -6.61
N GLN A 150 3.88 -20.64 -5.49
CA GLN A 150 3.04 -20.48 -4.30
C GLN A 150 3.17 -19.09 -3.69
N ALA A 151 4.39 -18.53 -3.60
CA ALA A 151 4.59 -17.17 -3.14
C ALA A 151 3.89 -16.13 -4.05
N PHE A 152 3.95 -16.34 -5.37
CA PHE A 152 3.20 -15.53 -6.34
C PHE A 152 1.69 -15.59 -6.08
N LEU A 153 1.14 -16.78 -5.86
CA LEU A 153 -0.29 -16.94 -5.56
C LEU A 153 -0.69 -16.21 -4.27
N VAL A 154 0.13 -16.31 -3.21
CA VAL A 154 -0.12 -15.61 -1.94
C VAL A 154 -0.18 -14.09 -2.17
N GLU A 155 0.87 -13.51 -2.77
CA GLU A 155 0.95 -12.06 -3.02
C GLU A 155 -0.17 -11.56 -3.94
N MET A 156 -0.55 -12.34 -4.95
CA MET A 156 -1.68 -12.03 -5.82
C MET A 156 -3.01 -12.00 -5.04
N VAL A 157 -3.28 -13.02 -4.22
CA VAL A 157 -4.54 -13.14 -3.46
C VAL A 157 -4.66 -12.03 -2.42
N ILE A 158 -3.63 -11.82 -1.59
CA ILE A 158 -3.69 -10.80 -0.54
C ILE A 158 -3.80 -9.39 -1.12
N THR A 159 -3.18 -9.12 -2.28
CA THR A 159 -3.30 -7.82 -2.94
C THR A 159 -4.66 -7.63 -3.62
N ALA A 160 -5.28 -8.71 -4.11
CA ALA A 160 -6.66 -8.65 -4.60
C ALA A 160 -7.64 -8.29 -3.48
N ILE A 161 -7.47 -8.90 -2.30
CA ILE A 161 -8.26 -8.55 -1.10
C ILE A 161 -8.00 -7.09 -0.71
N LEU A 162 -6.73 -6.67 -0.64
CA LEU A 162 -6.35 -5.30 -0.34
C LEU A 162 -7.07 -4.31 -1.26
N MET A 163 -6.92 -4.45 -2.57
CA MET A 163 -7.47 -3.50 -3.54
C MET A 163 -9.00 -3.52 -3.54
N GLY A 164 -9.63 -4.69 -3.48
CA GLY A 164 -11.09 -4.81 -3.45
C GLY A 164 -11.70 -4.14 -2.22
N VAL A 165 -11.09 -4.32 -1.05
CA VAL A 165 -11.57 -3.69 0.20
C VAL A 165 -11.21 -2.20 0.26
N ILE A 166 -10.08 -1.75 -0.29
CA ILE A 166 -9.79 -0.32 -0.45
C ILE A 166 -10.94 0.34 -1.23
N MET A 167 -11.30 -0.19 -2.40
CA MET A 167 -12.40 0.37 -3.19
C MET A 167 -13.72 0.34 -2.42
N ALA A 168 -14.00 -0.73 -1.68
CA ALA A 168 -15.19 -0.84 -0.86
C ALA A 168 -15.27 0.20 0.28
N LEU A 169 -14.13 0.51 0.92
CA LEU A 169 -14.04 1.45 2.04
C LEU A 169 -14.10 2.91 1.57
N THR A 170 -13.73 3.17 0.33
CA THR A 170 -13.73 4.50 -0.29
C THR A 170 -14.93 4.75 -1.22
N ASP A 171 -15.83 3.79 -1.37
CA ASP A 171 -17.08 3.97 -2.12
C ASP A 171 -18.19 4.41 -1.15
N ASP A 172 -18.60 5.68 -1.27
CA ASP A 172 -19.64 6.28 -0.44
C ASP A 172 -21.05 5.70 -0.72
N ASN A 173 -21.23 4.92 -1.79
CA ASN A 173 -22.48 4.21 -2.07
C ASN A 173 -22.57 2.85 -1.37
N ASN A 174 -21.47 2.37 -0.75
CA ASN A 174 -21.40 1.05 -0.14
C ASN A 174 -21.75 1.07 1.36
N GLY A 175 -23.01 1.35 1.70
CA GLY A 175 -23.45 1.55 3.08
C GLY A 175 -23.11 2.95 3.59
N LEU A 176 -22.87 3.11 4.90
CA LEU A 176 -22.56 4.44 5.45
C LEU A 176 -21.16 4.92 5.02
N PRO A 177 -21.02 6.14 4.49
CA PRO A 177 -19.73 6.75 4.19
C PRO A 177 -18.80 6.73 5.40
N ARG A 178 -17.53 6.34 5.18
CA ARG A 178 -16.54 6.21 6.27
C ARG A 178 -15.90 7.56 6.60
N GLY A 179 -15.90 8.49 5.64
CA GLY A 179 -15.30 9.81 5.78
C GLY A 179 -13.88 9.73 6.35
N PRO A 180 -13.59 10.41 7.48
CA PRO A 180 -12.25 10.44 8.06
C PRO A 180 -11.78 9.09 8.61
N LEU A 181 -12.64 8.07 8.75
CA LEU A 181 -12.24 6.74 9.21
C LEU A 181 -11.64 5.86 8.11
N ALA A 182 -11.83 6.19 6.82
CA ALA A 182 -11.37 5.34 5.73
C ALA A 182 -9.86 5.02 5.79
N PRO A 183 -8.95 5.99 6.02
CA PRO A 183 -7.52 5.70 6.16
C PRO A 183 -7.19 4.74 7.29
N LEU A 184 -7.81 4.91 8.47
CA LEU A 184 -7.61 4.02 9.61
C LEU A 184 -8.05 2.59 9.30
N LEU A 185 -9.22 2.42 8.67
CA LEU A 185 -9.76 1.11 8.30
C LEU A 185 -8.89 0.40 7.25
N ILE A 186 -8.29 1.15 6.31
CA ILE A 186 -7.33 0.59 5.35
C ILE A 186 -6.07 0.08 6.08
N GLY A 187 -5.56 0.79 7.09
CA GLY A 187 -4.46 0.27 7.88
C GLY A 187 -4.82 -0.97 8.70
N LEU A 188 -6.03 -1.01 9.29
CA LEU A 188 -6.50 -2.21 10.00
C LEU A 188 -6.65 -3.41 9.05
N LEU A 189 -7.11 -3.19 7.81
CA LEU A 189 -7.13 -4.21 6.77
C LEU A 189 -5.72 -4.78 6.50
N ILE A 190 -4.72 -3.90 6.36
CA ILE A 190 -3.32 -4.31 6.18
C ILE A 190 -2.82 -5.11 7.38
N ALA A 191 -3.17 -4.70 8.60
CA ALA A 191 -2.79 -5.39 9.83
C ALA A 191 -3.38 -6.82 9.91
N VAL A 192 -4.65 -7.01 9.55
CA VAL A 192 -5.26 -8.34 9.56
C VAL A 192 -4.71 -9.23 8.43
N ILE A 193 -4.43 -8.66 7.24
CA ILE A 193 -3.76 -9.39 6.15
C ILE A 193 -2.38 -9.86 6.60
N GLY A 194 -1.57 -8.95 7.18
CA GLY A 194 -0.23 -9.27 7.66
C GLY A 194 -0.25 -10.33 8.78
N SER A 195 -1.23 -10.25 9.68
CA SER A 195 -1.34 -11.20 10.79
C SER A 195 -1.78 -12.59 10.35
N ALA A 196 -2.58 -12.67 9.28
CA ALA A 196 -3.07 -13.94 8.78
C ALA A 196 -2.08 -14.61 7.80
N MET A 197 -1.49 -13.82 6.90
CA MET A 197 -0.73 -14.33 5.74
C MET A 197 0.75 -13.98 5.77
N GLY A 198 1.18 -13.13 6.70
CA GLY A 198 2.55 -12.64 6.77
C GLY A 198 3.63 -13.72 6.91
N PRO A 199 3.43 -14.82 7.65
CA PRO A 199 4.41 -15.90 7.73
C PRO A 199 4.74 -16.58 6.40
N LEU A 200 3.92 -16.39 5.35
CA LEU A 200 4.12 -17.03 4.05
C LEU A 200 5.10 -16.24 3.16
N THR A 201 4.86 -14.94 2.98
CA THR A 201 5.62 -14.10 2.05
C THR A 201 6.03 -12.74 2.62
N GLY A 202 5.70 -12.42 3.87
CA GLY A 202 5.95 -11.10 4.45
C GLY A 202 4.97 -10.02 4.00
N PHE A 203 3.84 -10.40 3.39
CA PHE A 203 2.72 -9.53 3.01
C PHE A 203 3.17 -8.27 2.25
N ALA A 204 3.92 -8.45 1.16
CA ALA A 204 4.50 -7.32 0.44
C ALA A 204 3.42 -6.39 -0.12
N MET A 205 2.51 -6.95 -0.95
CA MET A 205 1.33 -6.32 -1.56
C MET A 205 1.52 -4.93 -2.19
N ASN A 206 2.77 -4.51 -2.37
CA ASN A 206 3.16 -3.19 -2.83
C ASN A 206 4.56 -3.26 -3.46
N PRO A 207 4.67 -3.09 -4.80
CA PRO A 207 5.95 -3.17 -5.49
C PRO A 207 6.99 -2.14 -5.01
N ALA A 208 6.59 -0.91 -4.69
CA ALA A 208 7.54 0.10 -4.20
C ALA A 208 8.07 -0.23 -2.81
N ARG A 209 7.18 -0.73 -1.93
CA ARG A 209 7.51 -1.15 -0.55
C ARG A 209 8.51 -2.30 -0.49
N ASP A 210 8.62 -3.08 -1.55
CA ASP A 210 9.56 -4.20 -1.62
C ASP A 210 10.80 -3.86 -2.46
N PHE A 211 10.61 -3.35 -3.69
CA PHE A 211 11.70 -3.12 -4.62
C PHE A 211 12.62 -1.95 -4.20
N GLY A 212 12.06 -0.84 -3.71
CA GLY A 212 12.85 0.30 -3.24
C GLY A 212 13.81 -0.10 -2.10
N PRO A 213 13.32 -0.75 -1.03
CA PRO A 213 14.18 -1.26 0.02
C PRO A 213 15.14 -2.37 -0.44
N LYS A 214 14.77 -3.25 -1.40
CA LYS A 214 15.71 -4.22 -1.99
C LYS A 214 16.89 -3.55 -2.70
N LEU A 215 16.65 -2.47 -3.45
CA LEU A 215 17.72 -1.67 -4.06
C LEU A 215 18.65 -1.10 -2.99
N MET A 216 18.11 -0.57 -1.90
CA MET A 216 18.91 -0.10 -0.78
C MET A 216 19.74 -1.23 -0.17
N THR A 217 19.12 -2.36 0.13
CA THR A 217 19.78 -3.54 0.72
C THR A 217 20.88 -4.10 -0.18
N PHE A 218 20.68 -4.09 -1.50
CA PHE A 218 21.72 -4.44 -2.49
C PHE A 218 22.96 -3.56 -2.31
N PHE A 219 22.79 -2.23 -2.31
CA PHE A 219 23.90 -1.28 -2.13
C PHE A 219 24.49 -1.27 -0.72
N ALA A 220 23.72 -1.67 0.30
CA ALA A 220 24.17 -1.76 1.68
C ALA A 220 25.05 -2.99 1.98
N GLY A 221 25.41 -3.77 0.96
CA GLY A 221 26.38 -4.86 1.05
C GLY A 221 25.80 -6.27 1.03
N TRP A 222 24.47 -6.43 0.93
CA TRP A 222 23.87 -7.76 0.71
C TRP A 222 24.02 -8.24 -0.74
N GLY A 223 24.30 -7.33 -1.69
CA GLY A 223 24.50 -7.68 -3.09
C GLY A 223 23.32 -8.45 -3.68
N GLU A 224 23.61 -9.38 -4.59
CA GLU A 224 22.58 -10.13 -5.33
C GLU A 224 21.58 -10.89 -4.43
N MET A 225 21.99 -11.28 -3.23
CA MET A 225 21.10 -11.93 -2.25
C MET A 225 19.87 -11.10 -1.94
N ALA A 226 19.97 -9.77 -1.99
CA ALA A 226 18.84 -8.86 -1.78
C ALA A 226 17.74 -9.05 -2.82
N PHE A 227 18.09 -9.41 -4.06
CA PHE A 227 17.14 -9.63 -5.14
C PHE A 227 16.73 -11.09 -5.28
N THR A 228 17.68 -12.01 -5.15
CA THR A 228 17.41 -13.43 -5.39
C THR A 228 16.67 -14.06 -4.22
N GLY A 229 16.94 -13.63 -2.98
CA GLY A 229 16.46 -14.33 -1.79
C GLY A 229 17.05 -15.72 -1.63
N GLY A 230 18.19 -16.01 -2.28
CA GLY A 230 18.81 -17.34 -2.30
C GLY A 230 17.99 -18.39 -3.05
N ARG A 231 17.19 -17.96 -4.02
CA ARG A 231 16.34 -18.82 -4.87
C ARG A 231 16.88 -18.84 -6.30
N ASP A 232 16.64 -19.94 -7.02
CA ASP A 232 17.01 -20.08 -8.44
C ASP A 232 16.28 -19.04 -9.32
N ILE A 233 15.00 -18.81 -9.03
CA ILE A 233 14.23 -17.73 -9.66
C ILE A 233 14.34 -16.50 -8.76
N PRO A 234 14.83 -15.35 -9.27
CA PRO A 234 15.00 -14.16 -8.45
C PRO A 234 13.69 -13.72 -7.77
N TYR A 235 13.67 -13.75 -6.44
CA TYR A 235 12.43 -13.55 -5.70
C TYR A 235 11.81 -12.16 -5.87
N PHE A 236 12.62 -11.12 -6.13
CA PHE A 236 12.13 -9.75 -6.30
C PHE A 236 11.05 -9.61 -7.40
N LEU A 237 10.97 -10.55 -8.34
CA LEU A 237 9.92 -10.59 -9.36
C LEU A 237 8.53 -10.80 -8.74
N VAL A 238 8.42 -11.59 -7.67
CA VAL A 238 7.14 -11.93 -7.04
C VAL A 238 6.48 -10.69 -6.41
N PRO A 239 7.13 -9.95 -5.48
CA PRO A 239 6.56 -8.74 -4.90
C PRO A 239 6.33 -7.58 -5.87
N ILE A 240 6.85 -7.65 -7.10
CA ILE A 240 6.56 -6.68 -8.15
C ILE A 240 5.31 -7.10 -8.92
N PHE A 241 5.31 -8.28 -9.54
CA PHE A 241 4.29 -8.64 -10.51
C PHE A 241 3.02 -9.23 -9.89
N ALA A 242 3.15 -10.04 -8.84
CA ALA A 242 1.99 -10.65 -8.19
C ALA A 242 1.05 -9.61 -7.58
N PRO A 243 1.53 -8.56 -6.88
CA PRO A 243 0.66 -7.48 -6.41
C PRO A 243 -0.03 -6.72 -7.54
N ILE A 244 0.63 -6.46 -8.67
CA ILE A 244 -0.01 -5.76 -9.80
C ILE A 244 -1.18 -6.58 -10.35
N VAL A 245 -0.98 -7.88 -10.58
CA VAL A 245 -2.04 -8.79 -11.02
C VAL A 245 -3.16 -8.84 -9.98
N GLY A 246 -2.79 -9.02 -8.72
CA GLY A 246 -3.72 -9.05 -7.59
C GLY A 246 -4.59 -7.80 -7.51
N ALA A 247 -3.99 -6.61 -7.53
CA ALA A 247 -4.72 -5.35 -7.46
C ALA A 247 -5.71 -5.19 -8.63
N CYS A 248 -5.30 -5.54 -9.85
CA CYS A 248 -6.20 -5.50 -11.01
C CYS A 248 -7.38 -6.47 -10.84
N LEU A 249 -7.13 -7.69 -10.38
CA LEU A 249 -8.18 -8.67 -10.11
C LEU A 249 -9.11 -8.21 -8.98
N GLY A 250 -8.57 -7.65 -7.90
CA GLY A 250 -9.35 -7.11 -6.79
C GLY A 250 -10.24 -5.95 -7.20
N ALA A 251 -9.73 -5.01 -7.99
CA ALA A 251 -10.49 -3.90 -8.52
C ALA A 251 -11.61 -4.36 -9.48
N ALA A 252 -11.28 -5.28 -10.39
CA ALA A 252 -12.27 -5.88 -11.29
C ALA A 252 -13.36 -6.66 -10.53
N ALA A 253 -12.97 -7.43 -9.51
CA ALA A 253 -13.89 -8.18 -8.66
C ALA A 253 -14.80 -7.24 -7.86
N TYR A 254 -14.28 -6.17 -7.27
CA TYR A 254 -15.11 -5.21 -6.56
C TYR A 254 -16.14 -4.56 -7.50
N ARG A 255 -15.71 -4.03 -8.64
CA ARG A 255 -16.62 -3.42 -9.62
C ARG A 255 -17.66 -4.42 -10.14
N GLY A 256 -17.19 -5.61 -10.51
CA GLY A 256 -17.98 -6.64 -11.15
C GLY A 256 -18.87 -7.43 -10.21
N LEU A 257 -18.54 -7.58 -8.93
CA LEU A 257 -19.31 -8.44 -8.01
C LEU A 257 -20.03 -7.64 -6.92
N ILE A 258 -19.54 -6.46 -6.56
CA ILE A 258 -20.11 -5.64 -5.48
C ILE A 258 -20.71 -4.34 -6.05
N ALA A 259 -19.88 -3.47 -6.62
CA ALA A 259 -20.30 -2.11 -6.99
C ALA A 259 -21.49 -2.09 -7.96
N ARG A 260 -21.53 -3.01 -8.94
CA ARG A 260 -22.65 -3.11 -9.90
C ARG A 260 -24.01 -3.45 -9.26
N HIS A 261 -24.02 -3.94 -8.03
CA HIS A 261 -25.24 -4.29 -7.30
C HIS A 261 -25.55 -3.31 -6.15
N LEU A 262 -24.76 -2.23 -6.00
CA LEU A 262 -25.04 -1.20 -5.02
C LEU A 262 -26.27 -0.38 -5.42
N PRO A 263 -27.03 0.16 -4.45
CA PRO A 263 -28.15 1.05 -4.74
C PRO A 263 -27.67 2.22 -5.59
N SER A 264 -28.21 2.37 -6.79
CA SER A 264 -28.00 3.57 -7.59
C SER A 264 -28.95 4.66 -7.11
N ALA A 265 -28.49 5.92 -7.06
CA ALA A 265 -29.38 7.04 -6.77
C ALA A 265 -30.46 7.10 -7.86
N THR A 266 -31.72 6.82 -7.48
CA THR A 266 -32.86 7.15 -8.34
C THR A 266 -32.87 8.67 -8.49
N PRO A 267 -32.86 9.23 -9.72
CA PRO A 267 -33.05 10.66 -9.90
C PRO A 267 -34.33 11.06 -9.17
N ALA A 268 -34.24 12.03 -8.26
CA ALA A 268 -35.44 12.59 -7.65
C ALA A 268 -36.36 13.02 -8.80
N ILE A 269 -37.56 12.45 -8.86
CA ILE A 269 -38.61 12.92 -9.76
C ILE A 269 -38.79 14.38 -9.39
N ALA A 270 -38.45 15.28 -10.31
CA ALA A 270 -38.69 16.70 -10.12
C ALA A 270 -40.19 16.84 -9.85
N GLU A 271 -40.56 17.24 -8.64
CA GLU A 271 -41.93 17.65 -8.33
C GLU A 271 -42.27 18.77 -9.32
N THR A 272 -43.14 18.46 -10.27
CA THR A 272 -43.72 19.47 -11.15
C THR A 272 -44.39 20.52 -10.26
N PRO A 273 -44.06 21.81 -10.40
CA PRO A 273 -44.70 22.85 -9.61
C PRO A 273 -46.20 22.78 -9.85
N ASP A 274 -46.95 22.61 -8.76
CA ASP A 274 -48.40 22.66 -8.75
C ASP A 274 -48.85 23.92 -9.49
N THR A 275 -49.50 23.74 -10.64
CA THR A 275 -50.03 24.85 -11.42
C THR A 275 -51.07 25.56 -10.58
N ALA A 276 -50.73 26.78 -10.15
CA ALA A 276 -51.64 27.70 -9.49
C ALA A 276 -52.95 27.81 -10.27
N VAL A 277 -54.04 27.33 -9.70
CA VAL A 277 -55.39 27.62 -10.17
C VAL A 277 -55.68 29.08 -9.82
N ASP A 278 -55.54 29.96 -10.82
CA ASP A 278 -55.92 31.37 -10.77
C ASP A 278 -57.45 31.46 -10.66
N GLY A 279 -57.95 31.47 -9.43
CA GLY A 279 -59.35 31.73 -9.11
C GLY A 279 -59.71 33.19 -9.30
N LYS A 280 -59.85 33.63 -10.55
CA LYS A 280 -60.53 34.89 -10.90
C LYS A 280 -61.85 34.60 -11.61
N THR A 281 -62.94 34.74 -10.88
CA THR A 281 -64.23 35.11 -11.48
C THR A 281 -64.79 36.31 -10.73
N ARG A 282 -64.72 37.48 -11.38
CA ARG A 282 -65.47 38.69 -11.01
C ARG A 282 -66.87 38.62 -11.66
N ILE A 283 -67.88 38.74 -10.79
CA ILE A 283 -69.09 39.58 -10.89
C ILE A 283 -69.92 39.57 -12.21
N SER A 284 -71.13 39.01 -12.15
CA SER A 284 -72.43 39.72 -12.33
C SER A 284 -73.59 38.76 -12.06
#